data_AF-A0A9E8LYC4-F1
#
_entry.id   AF-A0A9E8LYC4-F1
#
_cell.length_a   1.000
_cell.length_b   1.000
_cell.length_c   1.000
_cell.angle_alpha   90.00
_cell.angle_beta   90.00
_cell.angle_gamma   90.00
#
_symmetry.space_group_name_H-M   'P 1'
#
loop_
_entity.id
_entity.type
_entity.pdbx_description
1 polymer ?
#
loop_
_entity_poly.entity_id
_entity_poly.type
_entity_poly.pdbx_seq_one_letter_code
_entity_poly.pdbx_strand_id
1 'polypeptide(L)'
;MSEKFGQIYSSKGKGSTVQTLDGNRYKVEKYDLLSRSLSNEETVYFTLVKKRGEFFATNVYSNYAKYFKEHVLILEKCDYDEFCNQTLKYAKRLKAGGVTTSMIRKVYDQINRAKSISEIKRLRPQFAYIAGRNPDKRVTELMHILDYLAKQADRQSDTYLENIKQFMEAVVAYLKFVGDKDD
;
A
#
# COMPACT_ATOMS: atom_id res chain seq x y z
N MET A 1 -13.09 -6.26 -14.95
CA MET A 1 -13.49 -6.85 -13.65
C MET A 1 -13.92 -5.69 -12.75
N SER A 2 -15.07 -5.79 -12.06
CA SER A 2 -15.54 -4.73 -11.16
C SER A 2 -14.80 -4.80 -9.83
N GLU A 3 -14.26 -3.66 -9.37
CA GLU A 3 -13.82 -3.49 -7.99
C GLU A 3 -15.04 -3.58 -7.05
N LYS A 4 -14.84 -4.16 -5.87
CA LYS A 4 -15.78 -4.21 -4.75
C LYS A 4 -15.07 -3.74 -3.48
N PHE A 5 -15.83 -3.38 -2.45
CA PHE A 5 -15.30 -3.05 -1.14
C PHE A 5 -16.06 -3.73 -0.01
N GLY A 6 -15.40 -3.88 1.13
CA GLY A 6 -15.94 -4.55 2.31
C GLY A 6 -14.98 -4.44 3.49
N GLN A 7 -15.22 -5.25 4.53
CA GLN A 7 -14.36 -5.34 5.71
C GLN A 7 -13.59 -6.66 5.68
N ILE A 8 -12.29 -6.61 6.01
CA ILE A 8 -11.44 -7.80 6.10
C ILE A 8 -11.48 -8.40 7.51
N TYR A 9 -11.58 -9.71 7.58
CA TYR A 9 -11.49 -10.49 8.81
C TYR A 9 -10.39 -11.53 8.65
N SER A 10 -9.31 -11.36 9.39
CA SER A 10 -8.17 -12.26 9.42
C SER A 10 -8.23 -13.15 10.66
N SER A 11 -8.31 -14.46 10.44
CA SER A 11 -8.23 -15.45 11.52
C SER A 11 -6.83 -16.06 11.55
N LYS A 12 -6.17 -16.02 12.72
CA LYS A 12 -4.89 -16.71 12.94
C LYS A 12 -5.04 -18.18 12.48
N GLY A 13 -4.23 -18.58 11.51
CA GLY A 13 -4.17 -19.96 10.98
C GLY A 13 -5.30 -20.42 10.05
N LYS A 14 -6.40 -19.66 9.85
CA LYS A 14 -7.57 -20.09 9.04
C LYS A 14 -7.77 -19.29 7.74
N GLY A 15 -6.85 -18.40 7.41
CA GLY A 15 -6.95 -17.49 6.26
C GLY A 15 -7.78 -16.25 6.56
N SER A 16 -7.86 -15.34 5.59
CA SER A 16 -8.64 -14.12 5.68
C SER A 16 -9.91 -14.24 4.83
N THR A 17 -10.96 -13.54 5.25
CA THR A 17 -12.19 -13.37 4.49
C THR A 17 -12.50 -11.89 4.36
N VAL A 18 -13.20 -11.51 3.29
CA VAL A 18 -13.80 -10.18 3.18
C VAL A 18 -15.31 -10.30 3.22
N GLN A 19 -15.96 -9.42 3.97
CA GLN A 19 -17.41 -9.30 4.01
C GLN A 19 -17.83 -7.99 3.36
N THR A 20 -18.70 -8.06 2.36
CA THR A 20 -19.30 -6.89 1.70
C THR A 20 -20.46 -6.34 2.54
N LEU A 21 -20.90 -5.12 2.23
CA LEU A 21 -22.00 -4.46 2.93
C LEU A 21 -23.34 -5.21 2.82
N ASP A 22 -23.54 -5.95 1.72
CA ASP A 22 -24.72 -6.81 1.50
C ASP A 22 -24.65 -8.15 2.26
N GLY A 23 -23.62 -8.36 3.08
CA GLY A 23 -23.45 -9.54 3.92
C GLY A 23 -22.73 -10.71 3.26
N ASN A 24 -22.41 -10.64 1.96
CA ASN A 24 -21.68 -11.71 1.28
C ASN A 24 -20.24 -11.84 1.81
N ARG A 25 -19.76 -13.08 1.97
CA ARG A 25 -18.41 -13.39 2.44
C ARG A 25 -17.60 -14.12 1.39
N TYR A 26 -16.38 -13.66 1.16
CA TYR A 26 -15.47 -14.25 0.18
C TYR A 26 -14.14 -14.60 0.85
N LYS A 27 -13.62 -15.80 0.53
CA LYS A 27 -12.27 -16.22 0.97
C LYS A 27 -11.22 -15.39 0.24
N VAL A 28 -10.19 -14.97 0.96
CA VAL A 28 -9.01 -14.28 0.38
C VAL A 28 -7.93 -15.31 0.05
N GLU A 29 -7.32 -15.20 -1.11
CA GLU A 29 -6.23 -16.12 -1.49
C GLU A 29 -4.97 -15.92 -0.64
N LYS A 30 -4.28 -17.03 -0.37
CA LYS A 30 -3.06 -17.08 0.47
C LYS A 30 -1.90 -16.21 -0.04
N TYR A 31 -1.91 -15.87 -1.34
CA TYR A 31 -0.91 -15.05 -2.04
C TYR A 31 -1.34 -13.61 -2.25
N ASP A 32 -2.49 -13.21 -1.73
CA ASP A 32 -2.85 -11.79 -1.72
C ASP A 32 -2.07 -11.11 -0.60
N LEU A 33 -0.84 -10.70 -0.95
CA LEU A 33 0.25 -10.32 -0.05
C LEU A 33 -0.14 -9.27 0.99
N LEU A 34 -1.16 -8.46 0.71
CA LEU A 34 -1.64 -7.41 1.60
C LEU A 34 -2.47 -7.97 2.77
N SER A 35 -3.18 -9.09 2.59
CA SER A 35 -4.17 -9.58 3.58
C SER A 35 -3.57 -9.88 4.95
N ARG A 36 -2.30 -10.31 4.99
CA ARG A 36 -1.58 -10.65 6.23
C ARG A 36 -1.17 -9.44 7.05
N SER A 37 -1.07 -8.28 6.40
CA SER A 37 -0.59 -7.04 7.01
C SER A 37 -1.72 -6.07 7.40
N LEU A 38 -2.95 -6.39 7.01
CA LEU A 38 -4.13 -5.57 7.27
C LEU A 38 -4.74 -5.88 8.64
N SER A 39 -5.29 -4.86 9.28
CA SER A 39 -5.96 -5.01 10.57
C SER A 39 -7.33 -5.68 10.40
N ASN A 40 -7.80 -6.38 11.45
CA ASN A 40 -9.18 -6.88 11.46
C ASN A 40 -10.17 -5.71 11.35
N GLU A 41 -11.27 -5.96 10.64
CA GLU A 41 -12.37 -5.02 10.37
C GLU A 41 -11.96 -3.79 9.54
N GLU A 42 -10.77 -3.82 8.94
CA GLU A 42 -10.31 -2.76 8.07
C GLU A 42 -11.10 -2.73 6.76
N THR A 43 -11.45 -1.53 6.29
CA THR A 43 -12.10 -1.36 4.99
C THR A 43 -11.09 -1.65 3.87
N VAL A 44 -11.45 -2.58 3.01
CA VAL A 44 -10.62 -3.05 1.90
C VAL A 44 -11.37 -3.02 0.59
N TYR A 45 -10.62 -2.89 -0.49
CA TYR A 45 -11.04 -3.00 -1.87
C TYR A 45 -10.48 -4.28 -2.46
N PHE A 46 -11.24 -4.93 -3.34
CA PHE A 46 -10.86 -6.21 -3.93
C PHE A 46 -11.59 -6.47 -5.23
N THR A 47 -11.15 -7.49 -5.95
CA THR A 47 -11.79 -8.03 -7.15
C THR A 47 -12.24 -9.46 -6.90
N LEU A 48 -13.32 -9.89 -7.56
CA LEU A 48 -13.80 -11.26 -7.48
C LEU A 48 -13.32 -12.06 -8.68
N VAL A 49 -12.77 -13.25 -8.40
CA VAL A 49 -12.43 -14.25 -9.42
C VAL A 49 -13.15 -15.55 -9.11
N LYS A 50 -13.79 -16.14 -10.14
CA LYS A 50 -14.46 -17.43 -10.03
C LYS A 50 -13.45 -18.56 -10.30
N LYS A 51 -13.27 -19.47 -9.35
CA LYS A 51 -12.40 -20.66 -9.47
C LYS A 51 -13.16 -21.89 -8.96
N ARG A 52 -13.20 -22.95 -9.76
CA ARG A 52 -13.86 -24.23 -9.41
C ARG A 52 -15.30 -24.04 -8.86
N GLY A 53 -16.05 -23.09 -9.44
CA GLY A 53 -17.43 -22.78 -9.02
C GLY A 53 -17.57 -21.79 -7.86
N GLU A 54 -16.51 -21.52 -7.09
CA GLU A 54 -16.51 -20.58 -5.96
C GLU A 54 -15.92 -19.21 -6.35
N PHE A 55 -16.39 -18.14 -5.70
CA PHE A 55 -15.81 -16.80 -5.83
C PHE A 55 -14.79 -16.53 -4.73
N PHE A 56 -13.64 -15.99 -5.13
CA PHE A 56 -12.55 -15.60 -4.23
C PHE A 56 -12.27 -14.11 -4.36
N ALA A 57 -11.97 -13.47 -3.24
CA ALA A 57 -11.43 -12.12 -3.23
C ALA A 57 -9.94 -12.16 -3.55
N THR A 58 -9.53 -11.33 -4.50
CA THR A 58 -8.14 -11.15 -4.94
C THR A 58 -7.85 -9.67 -5.18
N ASN A 59 -6.57 -9.29 -5.21
CA ASN A 59 -6.10 -7.92 -5.19
C ASN A 59 -6.71 -7.13 -4.03
N VAL A 60 -6.66 -7.68 -2.82
CA VAL A 60 -7.18 -7.03 -1.60
C VAL A 60 -6.24 -5.92 -1.18
N TYR A 61 -6.71 -4.68 -1.01
CA TYR A 61 -5.90 -3.55 -0.50
C TYR A 61 -6.71 -2.59 0.37
N SER A 62 -6.05 -1.88 1.28
CA SER A 62 -6.73 -0.90 2.14
C SER A 62 -7.24 0.32 1.39
N ASN A 63 -8.06 1.11 2.08
CA ASN A 63 -8.43 2.45 1.66
C ASN A 63 -7.22 3.37 1.44
N TYR A 64 -6.14 3.26 2.24
CA TYR A 64 -4.92 4.05 2.05
C TYR A 64 -4.22 3.68 0.75
N ALA A 65 -4.08 2.39 0.48
CA ALA A 65 -3.50 1.92 -0.77
C ALA A 65 -4.32 2.38 -1.98
N LYS A 66 -5.66 2.38 -1.88
CA LYS A 66 -6.51 2.97 -2.92
C LYS A 66 -6.22 4.46 -3.11
N TYR A 67 -6.30 5.24 -2.03
CA TYR A 67 -6.07 6.67 -2.05
C TYR A 67 -4.73 7.03 -2.70
N PHE A 68 -3.62 6.45 -2.25
CA PHE A 68 -2.30 6.79 -2.80
C PHE A 68 -2.12 6.36 -4.26
N LYS A 69 -2.70 5.23 -4.67
CA LYS A 69 -2.66 4.80 -6.09
C LYS A 69 -3.39 5.78 -7.00
N GLU A 70 -4.45 6.42 -6.52
CA GLU A 70 -5.26 7.36 -7.29
C GLU A 70 -4.68 8.78 -7.29
N HIS A 71 -4.03 9.20 -6.20
CA HIS A 71 -3.69 10.61 -5.98
C HIS A 71 -2.19 10.92 -6.15
N VAL A 72 -1.28 9.98 -5.85
CA VAL A 72 0.16 10.30 -5.82
C VAL A 72 0.70 10.71 -7.19
N LEU A 73 0.22 10.19 -8.32
CA LEU A 73 0.74 10.65 -9.61
C LEU A 73 0.21 12.02 -10.03
N ILE A 74 -0.82 12.55 -9.37
CA ILE A 74 -1.52 13.79 -9.74
C ILE A 74 -1.63 14.76 -8.56
N LEU A 75 -0.63 14.79 -7.66
CA LEU A 75 -0.67 15.59 -6.44
C LEU A 75 -0.94 17.07 -6.71
N GLU A 76 -0.52 17.59 -7.86
CA GLU A 76 -0.77 18.97 -8.29
C GLU A 76 -2.26 19.29 -8.50
N LYS A 77 -3.11 18.27 -8.62
CA LYS A 77 -4.58 18.38 -8.78
C LYS A 77 -5.34 17.96 -7.52
N CYS A 78 -4.63 17.53 -6.49
CA CYS A 78 -5.24 17.07 -5.24
C CYS A 78 -5.25 18.19 -4.21
N ASP A 79 -6.15 18.07 -3.23
CA ASP A 79 -6.04 18.82 -1.99
C ASP A 79 -4.81 18.31 -1.23
N TYR A 80 -3.79 19.17 -1.10
CA TYR A 80 -2.51 18.82 -0.48
C TYR A 80 -2.64 18.64 1.04
N ASP A 81 -3.56 19.35 1.69
CA ASP A 81 -3.82 19.17 3.13
C ASP A 81 -4.46 17.80 3.37
N GLU A 82 -5.36 17.37 2.49
CA GLU A 82 -5.93 16.02 2.56
C GLU A 82 -4.87 14.95 2.31
N PHE A 83 -3.95 15.17 1.36
CA PHE A 83 -2.82 14.27 1.14
C PHE A 83 -1.94 14.14 2.39
N CYS A 84 -1.63 15.26 3.06
CA CYS A 84 -0.89 15.27 4.32
C CYS A 84 -1.64 14.50 5.42
N ASN A 85 -2.94 14.74 5.56
CA ASN A 85 -3.80 14.07 6.54
C ASN A 85 -3.86 12.54 6.30
N GLN A 86 -4.02 12.11 5.06
CA GLN A 86 -4.03 10.69 4.70
C GLN A 86 -2.66 10.04 4.94
N THR A 87 -1.57 10.74 4.63
CA THR A 87 -0.20 10.26 4.87
C THR A 87 0.09 10.12 6.36
N LEU A 88 -0.34 11.06 7.20
CA LEU A 88 -0.21 10.95 8.66
C LEU A 88 -1.01 9.75 9.22
N LYS A 89 -2.26 9.58 8.79
CA LYS A 89 -3.09 8.42 9.18
C LYS A 89 -2.44 7.11 8.74
N TYR A 90 -1.88 7.09 7.54
CA TYR A 90 -1.19 5.93 7.00
C TYR A 90 0.10 5.61 7.76
N ALA A 91 0.89 6.62 8.13
CA ALA A 91 2.09 6.46 8.95
C ALA A 91 1.78 5.80 10.30
N LYS A 92 0.66 6.18 10.95
CA LYS A 92 0.17 5.49 12.17
C LYS A 92 -0.12 4.01 11.91
N ARG A 93 -0.73 3.67 10.76
CA ARG A 93 -0.99 2.28 10.37
C ARG A 93 0.29 1.50 10.08
N LEU A 94 1.27 2.12 9.42
CA LEU A 94 2.59 1.53 9.20
C LEU A 94 3.27 1.21 10.54
N LYS A 95 3.31 2.17 11.47
CA LYS A 95 3.87 1.98 12.82
C LYS A 95 3.17 0.84 13.56
N ALA A 96 1.83 0.86 13.61
CA ALA A 96 1.03 -0.22 14.22
C ALA A 96 1.26 -1.58 13.55
N GLY A 97 1.55 -1.59 12.25
CA GLY A 97 1.93 -2.76 11.46
C GLY A 97 3.41 -3.16 11.54
N GLY A 98 4.14 -2.67 12.56
CA GLY A 98 5.52 -3.06 12.85
C GLY A 98 6.58 -2.51 11.89
N VAL A 99 6.27 -1.43 11.18
CA VAL A 99 7.19 -0.77 10.24
C VAL A 99 8.05 0.24 11.00
N THR A 100 9.36 0.14 10.83
CA THR A 100 10.32 1.12 11.36
C THR A 100 10.88 1.98 10.24
N THR A 101 11.42 3.17 10.58
CA THR A 101 12.12 4.01 9.61
C THR A 101 13.29 3.29 8.95
N SER A 102 14.04 2.47 9.70
CA SER A 102 15.15 1.67 9.18
C SER A 102 14.73 0.66 8.11
N MET A 103 13.51 0.11 8.18
CA MET A 103 13.00 -0.83 7.17
C MET A 103 12.79 -0.17 5.80
N ILE A 104 12.41 1.11 5.78
CA ILE A 104 12.07 1.83 4.54
C ILE A 104 13.15 2.80 4.07
N ARG A 105 14.11 3.15 4.95
CA ARG A 105 15.20 4.11 4.66
C ARG A 105 15.95 3.81 3.37
N LYS A 106 16.34 2.54 3.16
CA LYS A 106 17.08 2.16 1.94
C LYS A 106 16.29 2.46 0.66
N VAL A 107 15.00 2.14 0.65
CA VAL A 107 14.13 2.40 -0.51
C VAL A 107 13.89 3.89 -0.67
N TYR A 108 13.65 4.61 0.42
CA TYR A 108 13.55 6.06 0.42
C TYR A 108 14.79 6.71 -0.21
N ASP A 109 15.99 6.35 0.23
CA ASP A 109 17.24 6.92 -0.29
C ASP A 109 17.40 6.68 -1.80
N GLN A 110 17.02 5.49 -2.27
CA GLN A 110 17.08 5.16 -3.69
C GLN A 110 16.04 5.92 -4.53
N ILE A 111 14.81 6.07 -4.02
CA ILE A 111 13.77 6.84 -4.68
C ILE A 111 14.14 8.33 -4.73
N ASN A 112 14.62 8.87 -3.60
CA ASN A 112 15.01 10.28 -3.51
C ASN A 112 16.16 10.62 -4.48
N ARG A 113 17.14 9.72 -4.60
CA ARG A 113 18.28 9.88 -5.53
C ARG A 113 17.95 9.58 -6.99
N ALA A 114 16.78 9.02 -7.28
CA ALA A 114 16.41 8.68 -8.65
C ALA A 114 16.32 9.93 -9.51
N LYS A 115 16.87 9.86 -10.72
CA LYS A 115 16.88 10.97 -11.70
C LYS A 115 15.82 10.83 -12.78
N SER A 116 15.13 9.70 -12.82
CA SER A 116 14.09 9.43 -13.81
C SER A 116 13.11 8.38 -13.31
N ILE A 117 11.91 8.35 -13.88
CA ILE A 117 10.94 7.27 -13.65
C ILE A 117 11.49 5.90 -14.05
N SER A 118 12.38 5.83 -15.05
CA SER A 118 13.04 4.58 -15.44
C SER A 118 13.86 3.97 -14.29
N GLU A 119 14.50 4.79 -13.47
CA GLU A 119 15.21 4.32 -12.27
C GLU A 119 14.23 3.83 -11.20
N ILE A 120 13.11 4.51 -10.98
CA ILE A 120 12.04 4.04 -10.08
C ILE A 120 11.49 2.69 -10.53
N LYS A 121 11.24 2.51 -11.85
CA LYS A 121 10.79 1.23 -12.43
C LYS A 121 11.79 0.09 -12.19
N ARG A 122 13.10 0.37 -12.13
CA ARG A 122 14.14 -0.65 -11.82
C ARG A 122 14.13 -1.08 -10.36
N LEU A 123 13.50 -0.33 -9.46
CA LEU A 123 13.38 -0.71 -8.03
C LEU A 123 12.27 -1.74 -7.77
N ARG A 124 11.41 -2.04 -8.76
CA ARG A 124 10.29 -2.99 -8.59
C ARG A 124 10.68 -4.37 -8.05
N PRO A 125 11.77 -5.03 -8.50
CA PRO A 125 12.23 -6.28 -7.89
C PRO A 125 12.61 -6.12 -6.41
N GLN A 126 13.17 -4.97 -6.04
CA GLN A 126 13.52 -4.68 -4.64
C GLN A 126 12.27 -4.45 -3.78
N PHE A 127 11.23 -3.81 -4.31
CA PHE A 127 9.93 -3.69 -3.62
C PHE A 127 9.35 -5.07 -3.31
N ALA A 128 9.35 -5.97 -4.30
CA ALA A 128 8.90 -7.36 -4.13
C ALA A 128 9.74 -8.12 -3.08
N TYR A 129 11.06 -7.95 -3.08
CA TYR A 129 11.95 -8.56 -2.10
C TYR A 129 11.65 -8.09 -0.66
N ILE A 130 11.46 -6.79 -0.45
CA ILE A 130 11.18 -6.22 0.87
C ILE A 130 9.82 -6.69 1.40
N ALA A 131 8.81 -6.69 0.54
CA ALA A 131 7.49 -7.26 0.85
C ALA A 131 7.60 -8.75 1.24
N GLY A 132 8.27 -9.56 0.41
CA GLY A 132 8.41 -11.00 0.63
C GLY A 132 9.19 -11.38 1.90
N ARG A 133 10.15 -10.55 2.33
CA ARG A 133 10.91 -10.74 3.58
C ARG A 133 10.13 -10.30 4.83
N ASN A 134 9.04 -9.55 4.67
CA ASN A 134 8.24 -9.01 5.78
C ASN A 134 6.73 -9.27 5.57
N PRO A 135 6.31 -10.52 5.34
CA PRO A 135 4.95 -10.83 4.88
C PRO A 135 3.85 -10.44 5.88
N ASP A 136 4.17 -10.39 7.16
CA ASP A 136 3.21 -10.07 8.23
C ASP A 136 3.29 -8.60 8.69
N LYS A 137 4.12 -7.78 8.02
CA LYS A 137 4.27 -6.36 8.32
C LYS A 137 3.65 -5.50 7.24
N ARG A 138 3.21 -4.31 7.64
CA ARG A 138 2.55 -3.36 6.74
C ARG A 138 3.46 -2.67 5.74
N VAL A 139 4.78 -2.94 5.81
CA VAL A 139 5.73 -2.53 4.77
C VAL A 139 5.38 -3.12 3.41
N THR A 140 4.76 -4.31 3.40
CA THR A 140 4.27 -4.96 2.18
C THR A 140 3.30 -4.06 1.43
N GLU A 141 2.39 -3.40 2.15
CA GLU A 141 1.45 -2.43 1.56
C GLU A 141 2.15 -1.25 0.89
N LEU A 142 3.12 -0.65 1.58
CA LEU A 142 3.91 0.45 1.01
C LEU A 142 4.64 0.00 -0.26
N MET A 143 5.25 -1.19 -0.25
CA MET A 143 5.95 -1.72 -1.42
C MET A 143 5.00 -1.99 -2.60
N HIS A 144 3.76 -2.42 -2.35
CA HIS A 144 2.75 -2.60 -3.39
C HIS A 144 2.25 -1.27 -3.96
N ILE A 145 2.09 -0.23 -3.13
CA ILE A 145 1.78 1.12 -3.60
C ILE A 145 2.92 1.61 -4.51
N LEU A 146 4.17 1.49 -4.07
CA LEU A 146 5.34 1.90 -4.86
C LEU A 146 5.48 1.13 -6.18
N ASP A 147 5.28 -0.19 -6.19
CA ASP A 147 5.29 -0.98 -7.42
C ASP A 147 4.16 -0.55 -8.38
N TYR A 148 2.97 -0.23 -7.86
CA TYR A 148 1.88 0.31 -8.68
C TYR A 148 2.25 1.66 -9.28
N LEU A 149 2.73 2.62 -8.48
CA LEU A 149 3.12 3.95 -8.94
C LEU A 149 4.25 3.85 -9.98
N ALA A 150 5.25 3.02 -9.72
CA ALA A 150 6.33 2.76 -10.67
C ALA A 150 5.81 2.18 -11.99
N LYS A 151 4.81 1.29 -11.96
CA LYS A 151 4.18 0.74 -13.19
C LYS A 151 3.43 1.81 -13.98
N GLN A 152 2.59 2.60 -13.31
CA GLN A 152 1.70 3.57 -13.95
C GLN A 152 2.40 4.86 -14.40
N ALA A 153 3.48 5.26 -13.74
CA ALA A 153 4.20 6.47 -14.10
C ALA A 153 4.75 6.37 -15.54
N ASP A 154 4.44 7.39 -16.35
CA ASP A 154 5.05 7.59 -17.66
C ASP A 154 6.55 7.83 -17.54
N ARG A 155 7.34 7.29 -18.48
CA ARG A 155 8.81 7.30 -18.39
C ARG A 155 9.43 8.69 -18.49
N GLN A 156 8.74 9.64 -19.13
CA GLN A 156 9.25 10.98 -19.43
C GLN A 156 8.68 12.05 -18.49
N SER A 157 7.84 11.67 -17.51
CA SER A 157 7.21 12.63 -16.61
C SER A 157 8.08 12.92 -15.40
N ASP A 158 8.67 14.12 -15.38
CA ASP A 158 9.37 14.65 -14.20
C ASP A 158 8.39 14.95 -13.05
N THR A 159 7.17 15.37 -13.36
CA THR A 159 6.10 15.57 -12.37
C THR A 159 5.81 14.28 -11.59
N TYR A 160 5.69 13.14 -12.28
CA TYR A 160 5.49 11.86 -11.59
C TYR A 160 6.68 11.46 -10.72
N LEU A 161 7.91 11.76 -11.17
CA LEU A 161 9.10 11.48 -10.38
C LEU A 161 9.06 12.29 -9.08
N GLU A 162 8.80 13.58 -9.19
CA GLU A 162 8.73 14.49 -8.06
C GLU A 162 7.60 14.10 -7.10
N ASN A 163 6.41 13.80 -7.62
CA ASN A 163 5.28 13.41 -6.77
C ASN A 163 5.56 12.08 -6.01
N ILE A 164 6.24 11.10 -6.63
CA ILE A 164 6.65 9.86 -5.94
C ILE A 164 7.69 10.16 -4.83
N LYS A 165 8.62 11.10 -5.08
CA LYS A 165 9.60 11.52 -4.06
C LYS A 165 8.91 12.19 -2.88
N GLN A 166 8.01 13.14 -3.14
CA GLN A 166 7.22 13.82 -2.11
C GLN A 166 6.39 12.83 -1.30
N PHE A 167 5.76 11.84 -1.97
CA PHE A 167 5.06 10.77 -1.26
C PHE A 167 5.97 10.01 -0.29
N MET A 168 7.15 9.59 -0.76
CA MET A 168 8.09 8.85 0.10
C MET A 168 8.67 9.71 1.23
N GLU A 169 8.94 10.98 0.96
CA GLU A 169 9.38 11.94 1.98
C GLU A 169 8.31 12.12 3.06
N ALA A 170 7.06 12.37 2.66
CA ALA A 170 5.94 12.54 3.59
C ALA A 170 5.72 11.28 4.45
N VAL A 171 5.78 10.08 3.84
CA VAL A 171 5.67 8.81 4.59
C VAL A 171 6.79 8.69 5.63
N VAL A 172 8.03 8.98 5.27
CA VAL A 172 9.17 8.90 6.20
C VAL A 172 9.07 9.95 7.31
N ALA A 173 8.72 11.19 6.96
CA ALA A 173 8.57 12.29 7.90
C ALA A 173 7.49 11.99 8.94
N TYR A 174 6.30 11.58 8.50
CA TYR A 174 5.22 11.23 9.42
C TYR A 174 5.48 9.94 10.18
N LEU A 175 6.14 8.93 9.59
CA LEU A 175 6.53 7.72 10.32
C LEU A 175 7.52 8.03 11.44
N LYS A 176 8.44 8.96 11.23
CA LYS A 176 9.34 9.46 12.27
C LYS A 176 8.55 10.23 13.34
N PHE A 177 7.71 11.18 12.94
CA PHE A 177 6.90 11.98 13.85
C PHE A 177 6.01 11.15 14.78
N VAL A 178 5.40 10.07 14.28
CA VAL A 178 4.61 9.15 15.13
C VAL A 178 5.50 8.23 15.95
N GLY A 179 6.72 7.95 15.50
CA GLY A 179 7.69 7.15 16.23
C GLY A 179 8.27 7.85 17.45
N ASP A 180 8.48 9.17 17.34
CA ASP A 180 9.06 10.01 18.41
C ASP A 180 8.04 10.42 19.49
N LYS A 181 6.74 10.09 19.32
CA LYS A 181 5.65 10.44 20.25
C LYS A 181 5.23 9.35 21.22
N ASP A 182 5.72 8.12 21.01
CA ASP A 182 5.41 6.95 21.83
C ASP A 182 6.57 6.60 22.80
N ASP A 183 7.60 7.45 22.89
CA ASP A 183 8.74 7.40 23.83
C ASP A 183 8.65 8.58 24.83
#